data_AF-A0A0F9JH43-F1
#
_entry.id   AF-A0A0F9JH43-F1
#
_cell.length_a   1.000
_cell.length_b   1.000
_cell.length_c   1.000
_cell.angle_alpha   90.00
_cell.angle_beta   90.00
_cell.angle_gamma   90.00
#
_symmetry.space_group_name_H-M   'P 1'
#
loop_
_entity.id
_entity.type
_entity.pdbx_description
1 polymer ?
#
loop_
_entity_poly.entity_id
_entity_poly.type
_entity_poly.pdbx_seq_one_letter_code
_entity_poly.pdbx_strand_id
1 'polypeptide(L)'
;NTPFRMYKHYIHEGGISTPLIAHWPSGIKSPNRTTIQVGHIMDIMVTCVDISGAEYPDTFKGEQIILSEGQSLRPAFNNKVFKHNPIGWEHHGNRGFRDGRWKLVAKSKEWELYDIESDRTELRNLASVHPEITREMIGKYNKWAARVGVIDW
;
A
#
# COMPACT_ATOMS: atom_id res chain seq x y z
N ASN A 1 15.17 -4.47 -9.48
CA ASN A 1 13.97 -3.78 -10.00
C ASN A 1 14.29 -2.31 -10.24
N THR A 2 15.04 -2.00 -11.29
CA THR A 2 15.46 -0.61 -11.61
C THR A 2 14.26 0.23 -12.07
N PRO A 3 14.14 1.50 -11.64
CA PRO A 3 15.08 2.29 -10.83
C PRO A 3 14.89 2.14 -9.30
N PHE A 4 14.00 1.28 -8.84
CA PHE A 4 13.67 1.16 -7.44
C PHE A 4 14.72 0.40 -6.62
N ARG A 5 14.92 0.86 -5.38
CA ARG A 5 15.91 0.32 -4.45
C ARG A 5 15.50 -1.09 -4.01
N MET A 6 16.49 -1.98 -3.94
CA MET A 6 16.34 -3.40 -3.58
C MET A 6 15.48 -4.23 -4.57
N TYR A 7 14.97 -5.36 -4.09
CA TYR A 7 14.28 -6.40 -4.84
C TYR A 7 13.42 -7.24 -3.89
N LYS A 8 12.85 -8.36 -4.38
CA LYS A 8 12.09 -9.36 -3.61
C LYS A 8 12.70 -9.58 -2.22
N HIS A 9 11.83 -9.73 -1.21
CA HIS A 9 12.12 -9.85 0.23
C HIS A 9 12.09 -8.52 0.99
N TYR A 10 12.50 -7.41 0.37
CA TYR A 10 12.56 -6.09 1.02
C TYR A 10 11.25 -5.30 0.86
N ILE A 11 10.94 -4.41 1.81
CA ILE A 11 9.76 -3.51 1.77
C ILE A 11 10.01 -2.19 0.99
N HIS A 12 11.23 -2.00 0.52
CA HIS A 12 11.57 -0.92 -0.41
C HIS A 12 10.77 -1.08 -1.71
N GLU A 13 10.57 -0.01 -2.48
CA GLU A 13 9.78 -0.03 -3.71
C GLU A 13 10.24 -1.14 -4.68
N GLY A 14 11.53 -1.48 -4.69
CA GLY A 14 12.04 -2.56 -5.52
C GLY A 14 11.53 -3.95 -5.12
N GLY A 15 11.08 -4.16 -3.89
CA GLY A 15 10.48 -5.44 -3.47
C GLY A 15 8.96 -5.48 -3.50
N ILE A 16 8.28 -4.32 -3.43
CA ILE A 16 6.81 -4.26 -3.30
C ILE A 16 6.08 -3.61 -4.50
N SER A 17 6.78 -2.86 -5.35
CA SER A 17 6.16 -2.23 -6.52
C SER A 17 6.20 -3.16 -7.73
N THR A 18 5.04 -3.67 -8.12
CA THR A 18 4.84 -4.55 -9.30
C THR A 18 3.89 -3.87 -10.29
N PRO A 19 4.09 -4.01 -11.61
CA PRO A 19 3.14 -3.50 -12.59
C PRO A 19 1.78 -4.19 -12.49
N LEU A 20 0.70 -3.40 -12.62
CA LEU A 20 -0.67 -3.86 -12.77
C LEU A 20 -1.21 -3.37 -14.12
N ILE A 21 -1.75 -4.27 -14.94
CA ILE A 21 -2.43 -3.94 -16.18
C ILE A 21 -3.90 -4.32 -16.02
N ALA A 22 -4.80 -3.35 -16.24
CA ALA A 22 -6.24 -3.58 -16.22
C ALA A 22 -6.83 -3.34 -17.62
N HIS A 23 -7.57 -4.32 -18.12
CA HIS A 23 -8.28 -4.23 -19.40
C HIS A 23 -9.73 -4.67 -19.21
N TRP A 24 -10.66 -3.72 -19.35
CA TRP A 24 -12.09 -3.97 -19.23
C TRP A 24 -12.87 -2.94 -20.07
N PRO A 25 -13.03 -3.18 -21.38
CA PRO A 25 -13.59 -2.19 -22.32
C PRO A 25 -14.98 -1.69 -21.96
N SER A 26 -15.82 -2.52 -21.35
CA SER A 26 -17.18 -2.13 -20.96
C SER A 26 -17.23 -1.26 -19.69
N GLY A 27 -16.23 -1.34 -18.80
CA GLY A 27 -16.23 -0.59 -17.53
C GLY A 27 -15.13 0.46 -17.34
N ILE A 28 -14.05 0.39 -18.13
CA ILE A 28 -12.99 1.41 -18.16
C ILE A 28 -13.30 2.41 -19.27
N LYS A 29 -13.78 3.60 -18.89
CA LYS A 29 -14.16 4.67 -19.82
C LYS A 29 -13.00 5.56 -20.25
N SER A 30 -11.83 5.39 -19.64
CA SER A 30 -10.59 6.10 -19.99
C SER A 30 -9.47 5.10 -20.31
N PRO A 31 -9.55 4.37 -21.45
CA PRO A 31 -8.56 3.37 -21.82
C PRO A 31 -7.22 3.99 -22.26
N ASN A 32 -6.22 3.14 -22.52
CA ASN A 32 -4.92 3.51 -23.11
C ASN A 32 -4.14 4.57 -22.33
N ARG A 33 -4.15 4.47 -20.98
CA ARG A 33 -3.44 5.38 -20.09
C ARG A 33 -2.61 4.63 -19.07
N THR A 34 -1.59 5.31 -18.56
CA THR A 34 -0.87 4.93 -17.35
C THR A 34 -1.37 5.78 -16.18
N THR A 35 -1.23 5.26 -14.97
CA THR A 35 -1.58 5.97 -13.74
C THR A 35 -0.54 5.66 -12.67
N ILE A 36 -0.18 6.68 -11.88
CA ILE A 36 0.70 6.54 -10.72
C ILE A 36 -0.07 6.56 -9.39
N GLN A 37 -1.40 6.61 -9.46
CA GLN A 37 -2.25 6.50 -8.28
C GLN A 37 -1.96 5.18 -7.54
N VAL A 38 -2.02 5.24 -6.22
CA VAL A 38 -1.68 4.11 -5.35
C VAL A 38 -2.73 3.02 -5.51
N GLY A 39 -2.27 1.77 -5.55
CA GLY A 39 -3.10 0.58 -5.42
C GLY A 39 -2.29 -0.53 -4.77
N HIS A 40 -2.99 -1.49 -4.19
CA HIS A 40 -2.43 -2.63 -3.47
C HIS A 40 -3.14 -3.92 -3.88
N ILE A 41 -2.49 -5.08 -3.68
CA ILE A 41 -3.09 -6.37 -4.07
C ILE A 41 -4.42 -6.66 -3.33
N MET A 42 -4.58 -6.12 -2.13
CA MET A 42 -5.82 -6.22 -1.32
C MET A 42 -7.02 -5.55 -2.01
N ASP A 43 -6.77 -4.60 -2.90
CA ASP A 43 -7.80 -3.84 -3.62
C ASP A 43 -8.47 -4.65 -4.71
N ILE A 44 -7.79 -5.68 -5.24
CA ILE A 44 -8.30 -6.47 -6.38
C ILE A 44 -9.59 -7.18 -6.00
N MET A 45 -9.63 -7.82 -4.82
CA MET A 45 -10.84 -8.50 -4.36
C MET A 45 -11.99 -7.50 -4.16
N VAL A 46 -11.72 -6.37 -3.48
CA VAL A 46 -12.73 -5.32 -3.22
C VAL A 46 -13.25 -4.72 -4.52
N THR A 47 -12.39 -4.54 -5.52
CA THR A 47 -12.75 -4.07 -6.85
C THR A 47 -13.67 -5.05 -7.57
N CYS A 48 -13.40 -6.37 -7.50
CA CYS A 48 -14.27 -7.39 -8.06
C CYS A 48 -15.66 -7.41 -7.41
N VAL A 49 -15.72 -7.27 -6.08
CA VAL A 49 -16.98 -7.20 -5.32
C VAL A 49 -17.81 -5.97 -5.76
N ASP A 50 -17.21 -4.77 -5.77
CA ASP A 50 -17.87 -3.53 -6.23
C ASP A 50 -18.40 -3.67 -7.67
N ILE A 51 -17.57 -4.17 -8.59
CA ILE A 51 -17.95 -4.28 -10.01
C ILE A 51 -19.07 -5.29 -10.24
N SER A 52 -19.05 -6.41 -9.52
CA SER A 52 -20.06 -7.47 -9.67
C SER A 52 -21.39 -7.13 -9.01
N GLY A 53 -21.41 -6.18 -8.07
CA GLY A 53 -22.57 -5.92 -7.22
C GLY A 53 -22.85 -7.04 -6.23
N ALA A 54 -21.89 -7.93 -6.00
CA ALA A 54 -22.02 -8.99 -5.00
C ALA A 54 -22.01 -8.40 -3.58
N GLU A 55 -22.76 -9.03 -2.69
CA GLU A 55 -22.67 -8.76 -1.26
C GLU A 55 -21.53 -9.60 -0.67
N TYR A 56 -20.58 -8.94 0.00
CA TYR A 56 -19.51 -9.62 0.73
C TYR A 56 -19.94 -9.79 2.19
N PRO A 57 -20.02 -11.02 2.72
CA PRO A 57 -20.65 -11.25 4.01
C PRO A 57 -19.70 -10.91 5.16
N ASP A 58 -20.24 -10.46 6.30
CA ASP A 58 -19.44 -10.28 7.54
C ASP A 58 -19.16 -11.60 8.27
N THR A 59 -19.94 -12.64 7.94
CA THR A 59 -19.82 -13.98 8.52
C THR A 59 -19.88 -15.05 7.43
N PHE A 60 -19.15 -16.15 7.62
CA PHE A 60 -19.20 -17.29 6.71
C PHE A 60 -19.23 -18.58 7.52
N LYS A 61 -20.27 -19.40 7.31
CA LYS A 61 -20.51 -20.65 8.05
C LYS A 61 -20.57 -20.47 9.58
N GLY A 62 -21.13 -19.35 10.04
CA GLY A 62 -21.28 -19.03 11.47
C GLY A 62 -20.06 -18.38 12.10
N GLU A 63 -18.96 -18.21 11.37
CA GLU A 63 -17.73 -17.56 11.86
C GLU A 63 -17.60 -16.14 11.33
N GLN A 64 -17.13 -15.22 12.17
CA GLN A 64 -16.78 -13.86 11.74
C GLN A 64 -15.59 -13.92 10.80
N ILE A 65 -15.65 -13.23 9.65
CA ILE A 65 -14.51 -13.17 8.73
C ILE A 65 -13.72 -11.87 8.91
N ILE A 66 -12.42 -11.93 8.57
CA ILE A 66 -11.58 -10.74 8.48
C ILE A 66 -11.94 -10.01 7.19
N LEU A 67 -12.47 -8.80 7.32
CA LEU A 67 -12.78 -7.96 6.17
C LEU A 67 -11.50 -7.46 5.48
N SER A 68 -11.57 -7.29 4.16
CA SER A 68 -10.45 -6.75 3.39
C SER A 68 -10.13 -5.32 3.81
N GLU A 69 -8.84 -4.98 3.87
CA GLU A 69 -8.37 -3.61 4.06
C GLU A 69 -8.30 -2.81 2.74
N GLY A 70 -8.60 -3.46 1.62
CA GLY A 70 -8.52 -2.86 0.29
C GLY A 70 -9.66 -1.87 0.01
N GLN A 71 -9.48 -1.13 -1.08
CA GLN A 71 -10.48 -0.19 -1.60
C GLN A 71 -10.69 -0.43 -3.09
N SER A 72 -11.92 -0.24 -3.59
CA SER A 72 -12.17 -0.43 -5.03
C SER A 72 -11.33 0.53 -5.88
N LEU A 73 -10.60 -0.01 -6.85
CA LEU A 73 -9.80 0.74 -7.83
C LEU A 73 -10.66 1.33 -8.96
N ARG A 74 -11.97 1.09 -8.95
CA ARG A 74 -12.89 1.58 -9.99
C ARG A 74 -12.79 3.09 -10.26
N PRO A 75 -12.59 3.99 -9.26
CA PRO A 75 -12.30 5.40 -9.52
C PRO A 75 -10.98 5.60 -10.28
N ALA A 76 -9.90 4.93 -9.85
CA ALA A 76 -8.58 5.05 -10.47
C ALA A 76 -8.57 4.55 -11.92
N PHE A 77 -9.31 3.47 -12.21
CA PHE A 77 -9.50 2.95 -13.57
C PHE A 77 -10.15 3.98 -14.51
N ASN A 78 -11.02 4.84 -13.98
CA ASN A 78 -11.73 5.86 -14.73
C ASN A 78 -11.14 7.27 -14.57
N ASN A 79 -9.83 7.36 -14.29
CA ASN A 79 -9.08 8.62 -14.16
C ASN A 79 -9.66 9.60 -13.12
N LYS A 80 -10.38 9.09 -12.11
CA LYS A 80 -10.81 9.88 -10.96
C LYS A 80 -9.72 9.85 -9.89
N VAL A 81 -9.64 10.92 -9.11
CA VAL A 81 -8.76 11.00 -7.94
C VAL A 81 -9.16 9.91 -6.95
N PHE A 82 -8.18 9.10 -6.55
CA PHE A 82 -8.31 7.98 -5.65
C PHE A 82 -7.28 8.15 -4.53
N LYS A 83 -7.77 8.44 -3.33
CA LYS A 83 -6.95 8.51 -2.12
C LYS A 83 -7.03 7.19 -1.39
N HIS A 84 -5.93 6.47 -1.37
CA HIS A 84 -5.84 5.21 -0.64
C HIS A 84 -5.62 5.46 0.85
N ASN A 85 -6.18 4.59 1.69
CA ASN A 85 -5.89 4.49 3.12
C ASN A 85 -4.40 4.18 3.35
N PRO A 86 -3.88 4.32 4.58
CA PRO A 86 -2.53 3.89 4.87
C PRO A 86 -2.33 2.40 4.59
N ILE A 87 -1.15 2.03 4.09
CA ILE A 87 -0.79 0.64 3.79
C ILE A 87 0.42 0.27 4.66
N GLY A 88 0.35 -0.87 5.33
CA GLY A 88 1.44 -1.41 6.14
C GLY A 88 2.00 -2.71 5.56
N TRP A 89 3.28 -2.96 5.84
CA TRP A 89 3.97 -4.20 5.51
C TRP A 89 4.87 -4.63 6.66
N GLU A 90 4.91 -5.92 6.92
CA GLU A 90 5.97 -6.60 7.67
C GLU A 90 6.28 -7.91 6.96
N HIS A 91 7.57 -8.22 6.82
CA HIS A 91 8.03 -9.50 6.33
C HIS A 91 9.48 -9.75 6.75
N HIS A 92 9.67 -10.74 7.63
CA HIS A 92 10.98 -11.20 8.10
C HIS A 92 11.82 -10.06 8.71
N GLY A 93 11.21 -9.22 9.54
CA GLY A 93 11.86 -8.09 10.19
C GLY A 93 12.05 -6.86 9.28
N ASN A 94 11.81 -6.99 7.98
CA ASN A 94 11.63 -5.83 7.11
C ASN A 94 10.23 -5.28 7.33
N ARG A 95 10.11 -3.97 7.43
CA ARG A 95 8.84 -3.31 7.75
C ARG A 95 8.67 -2.00 7.03
N GLY A 96 7.43 -1.58 6.84
CA GLY A 96 7.13 -0.30 6.24
C GLY A 96 5.69 0.14 6.42
N PHE A 97 5.48 1.43 6.21
CA PHE A 97 4.18 2.06 6.34
C PHE A 97 4.09 3.24 5.38
N ARG A 98 3.04 3.29 4.56
CA ARG A 98 2.78 4.40 3.64
C ARG A 98 1.49 5.08 4.03
N ASP A 99 1.56 6.39 4.24
CA ASP A 99 0.39 7.25 4.45
C ASP A 99 0.51 8.48 3.55
N GLY A 100 -0.29 8.49 2.48
CA GLY A 100 -0.20 9.49 1.42
C GLY A 100 1.19 9.52 0.77
N ARG A 101 1.86 10.67 0.87
CA ARG A 101 3.18 10.91 0.31
C ARG A 101 4.31 10.32 1.14
N TRP A 102 4.08 10.09 2.43
CA TRP A 102 5.14 9.63 3.34
C TRP A 102 5.22 8.12 3.33
N LYS A 103 6.43 7.60 3.19
CA LYS A 103 6.75 6.18 3.35
C LYS A 103 7.83 6.01 4.41
N LEU A 104 7.51 5.24 5.43
CA LEU A 104 8.44 4.73 6.44
C LEU A 104 8.90 3.34 6.00
N VAL A 105 10.19 3.03 6.10
CA VAL A 105 10.72 1.70 5.76
C VAL A 105 11.95 1.36 6.60
N ALA A 106 12.11 0.09 6.95
CA ALA A 106 13.30 -0.43 7.61
C ALA A 106 13.58 -1.86 7.13
N LYS A 107 14.87 -2.21 6.98
CA LYS A 107 15.31 -3.60 6.82
C LYS A 107 15.52 -4.32 8.16
N SER A 108 15.56 -3.56 9.25
CA SER A 108 15.71 -4.04 10.63
C SER A 108 15.21 -2.95 11.61
N LYS A 109 16.07 -2.51 12.55
CA LYS A 109 15.70 -1.59 13.64
C LYS A 109 15.55 -0.14 13.18
N GLU A 110 16.47 0.35 12.35
CA GLU A 110 16.53 1.76 11.99
C GLU A 110 15.51 2.13 10.91
N TRP A 111 14.70 3.14 11.21
CA TRP A 111 13.69 3.68 10.31
C TRP A 111 14.30 4.71 9.36
N GLU A 112 13.95 4.58 8.09
CA GLU A 112 14.15 5.59 7.06
C GLU A 112 12.78 6.21 6.72
N LEU A 113 12.77 7.50 6.36
CA LEU A 113 11.58 8.22 5.92
C LEU A 113 11.81 8.78 4.52
N TYR A 114 10.85 8.57 3.62
CA TYR A 114 10.88 9.07 2.25
C TYR A 114 9.58 9.79 1.89
N ASP A 115 9.70 10.85 1.09
CA ASP A 115 8.59 11.44 0.36
C ASP A 115 8.47 10.75 -1.00
N ILE A 116 7.55 9.79 -1.11
CA ILE A 116 7.45 8.89 -2.27
C ILE A 116 6.88 9.58 -3.52
N GLU A 117 6.30 10.78 -3.37
CA GLU A 117 5.85 11.58 -4.51
C GLU A 117 7.01 12.30 -5.20
N SER A 118 8.02 12.73 -4.44
CA SER A 118 9.21 13.40 -4.99
C SER A 118 10.39 12.45 -5.20
N ASP A 119 10.50 11.39 -4.39
CA ASP A 119 11.54 10.38 -4.46
C ASP A 119 10.96 8.96 -4.27
N ARG A 120 10.38 8.42 -5.34
CA ARG A 120 9.94 7.02 -5.38
C ARG A 120 11.11 6.02 -5.40
N THR A 121 12.34 6.49 -5.60
CA THR A 121 13.54 5.63 -5.62
C THR A 121 14.12 5.38 -4.24
N GLU A 122 13.62 6.07 -3.20
CA GLU A 122 14.04 5.92 -1.80
C GLU A 122 15.56 6.13 -1.62
N LEU A 123 16.07 7.21 -2.21
CA LEU A 123 17.50 7.55 -2.19
C LEU A 123 17.83 8.63 -1.15
N ARG A 124 16.89 9.53 -0.85
CA ARG A 124 17.07 10.61 0.12
C ARG A 124 16.30 10.32 1.39
N ASN A 125 16.97 9.72 2.38
CA ASN A 125 16.40 9.53 3.70
C ASN A 125 16.19 10.89 4.39
N LEU A 126 14.95 11.17 4.79
CA LEU A 126 14.51 12.41 5.40
C LEU A 126 14.27 12.28 6.91
N ALA A 127 14.58 11.12 7.52
CA ALA A 127 14.24 10.86 8.92
C ALA A 127 14.84 11.88 9.91
N SER A 128 16.09 12.30 9.69
CA SER A 128 16.75 13.33 10.51
C SER A 128 16.33 14.75 10.14
N VAL A 129 15.80 14.96 8.94
CA VAL A 129 15.33 16.27 8.44
C VAL A 129 13.92 16.57 8.93
N HIS A 130 13.06 15.56 9.06
CA HIS A 130 11.68 15.66 9.51
C HIS A 130 11.38 14.73 10.71
N PRO A 131 12.06 14.92 11.86
CA PRO A 131 11.96 14.00 13.00
C PRO A 131 10.56 13.93 13.62
N GLU A 132 9.76 14.98 13.52
CA GLU A 132 8.35 15.01 13.91
C GLU A 132 7.48 14.10 13.04
N ILE A 133 7.65 14.17 11.71
CA ILE A 133 6.93 13.32 10.75
C ILE A 133 7.35 11.87 10.93
N THR A 134 8.64 11.61 11.12
CA THR A 134 9.15 10.27 11.38
C THR A 134 8.52 9.67 12.63
N ARG A 135 8.45 10.41 13.75
CA ARG A 135 7.79 9.95 14.98
C ARG A 135 6.30 9.69 14.78
N GLU A 136 5.59 10.56 14.06
CA GLU A 136 4.18 10.36 13.73
C GLU A 136 3.97 9.06 12.93
N MET A 137 4.75 8.87 11.87
CA MET A 137 4.68 7.70 11.00
C MET A 137 5.01 6.41 11.75
N ILE A 138 6.02 6.42 12.63
CA ILE A 138 6.33 5.29 13.52
C ILE A 138 5.13 4.98 14.43
N GLY A 139 4.49 6.01 15.01
CA GLY A 139 3.29 5.84 15.83
C GLY A 139 2.13 5.20 15.05
N LYS A 140 1.91 5.60 13.80
CA LYS A 140 0.89 5.00 12.93
C LYS A 140 1.22 3.55 12.58
N TYR A 141 2.47 3.26 12.23
CA TYR A 141 2.94 1.89 12.00
C TYR A 141 2.71 1.01 13.23
N ASN A 142 3.11 1.45 14.42
CA ASN A 142 2.96 0.67 15.66
C ASN A 142 1.49 0.35 15.96
N LYS A 143 0.58 1.31 15.74
CA LYS A 143 -0.87 1.09 15.88
C LYS A 143 -1.39 0.06 14.89
N TRP A 144 -0.96 0.15 13.62
CA TRP A 144 -1.33 -0.82 12.59
C TRP A 144 -0.78 -2.21 12.92
N ALA A 145 0.51 -2.31 13.23
CA ALA A 145 1.22 -3.55 13.56
C ALA A 145 0.56 -4.29 14.73
N ALA A 146 0.22 -3.58 15.81
CA ALA A 146 -0.50 -4.15 16.95
C ALA A 146 -1.90 -4.65 16.57
N ARG A 147 -2.63 -3.92 15.71
CA ARG A 147 -3.98 -4.30 15.27
C ARG A 147 -3.97 -5.55 14.40
N VAL A 148 -3.00 -5.70 13.50
CA VAL A 148 -2.91 -6.85 12.59
C VAL A 148 -2.12 -8.02 13.16
N GLY A 149 -1.58 -7.89 14.38
CA GLY A 149 -0.88 -8.97 15.07
C GLY A 149 0.53 -9.25 14.56
N VAL A 150 1.25 -8.23 14.08
CA VAL A 150 2.68 -8.37 13.76
C VAL A 150 3.43 -8.79 15.03
N ILE A 151 4.24 -9.84 14.91
CA ILE A 151 5.15 -10.31 15.96
C ILE A 151 6.55 -9.90 15.53
N ASP A 152 7.22 -9.10 16.37
CA ASP A 152 8.60 -8.68 16.10
C ASP A 152 9.52 -9.91 16.03
N TRP A 153 10.45 -9.87 15.07
CA TRP A 153 11.43 -10.92 14.83
C TRP A 153 12.62 -10.82 15.79
#